data_AF-A0A1Y2SDT6-F1
#
_entry.id   AF-A0A1Y2SDT6-F1
#
_cell.length_a   1.000
_cell.length_b   1.000
_cell.length_c   1.000
_cell.angle_alpha   90.00
_cell.angle_beta   90.00
_cell.angle_gamma   90.00
#
_symmetry.space_group_name_H-M   'P 1'
#
loop_
_entity.id
_entity.type
_entity.pdbx_description
1 polymer ?
#
loop_
_entity_poly.entity_id
_entity_poly.type
_entity_poly.pdbx_seq_one_letter_code
_entity_poly.pdbx_strand_id
1 'polypeptide(L)'
;MRLKVLAEKSNISAQPLLDVARLSSTSSYDNWEQVSSALFAACTPEEQIKLEGTINERWRDALIEYLMGQWLPSDDKLSDITTIEALSNYFLTDLQVASEVSTSRVAFTIASLQRYLFRLFSHLEIGYGVQTISDERIEHWNRNLSQYAHWQAWQKQKNFPGLQFSRLLPEGPVPLPAQTLDTRGR
;
A
#
# COMPACT_ATOMS: atom_id res chain seq x y z
N MET A 1 19.81 -44.61 -10.11
CA MET A 1 20.11 -44.20 -8.71
C MET A 1 20.02 -42.70 -8.46
N ARG A 2 20.53 -41.79 -9.32
CA ARG A 2 20.56 -40.34 -9.02
C ARG A 2 19.18 -39.67 -8.82
N LEU A 3 18.19 -40.00 -9.66
CA LEU A 3 16.82 -39.44 -9.54
C LEU A 3 16.08 -39.88 -8.27
N LYS A 4 16.27 -41.12 -7.84
CA LYS A 4 15.66 -41.65 -6.61
C LYS A 4 16.22 -40.94 -5.37
N VAL A 5 17.54 -40.73 -5.32
CA VAL A 5 18.20 -39.97 -4.26
C VAL A 5 17.75 -38.49 -4.25
N LEU A 6 17.52 -37.90 -5.43
CA LEU A 6 17.03 -36.52 -5.54
C LEU A 6 15.57 -36.40 -5.07
N ALA A 7 14.71 -37.36 -5.44
CA ALA A 7 13.33 -37.47 -4.97
C ALA A 7 13.27 -37.67 -3.44
N GLU A 8 14.10 -38.56 -2.89
CA GLU A 8 14.21 -38.79 -1.44
C GLU A 8 14.71 -37.54 -0.69
N LYS A 9 15.63 -36.75 -1.28
CA LYS A 9 16.15 -35.52 -0.67
C LYS A 9 15.20 -34.33 -0.75
N SER A 10 14.39 -34.25 -1.81
CA SER A 10 13.45 -33.14 -2.03
C SER A 10 12.06 -33.42 -1.44
N ASN A 11 11.79 -34.67 -1.02
CA ASN A 11 10.46 -35.13 -0.64
C ASN A 11 9.41 -34.99 -1.76
N ILE A 12 9.87 -34.84 -3.01
CA ILE A 12 9.05 -34.70 -4.22
C ILE A 12 9.02 -36.06 -4.95
N SER A 13 7.86 -36.42 -5.51
CA SER A 13 7.75 -37.58 -6.41
C SER A 13 8.78 -37.51 -7.54
N ALA A 14 9.35 -38.64 -7.96
CA ALA A 14 10.34 -38.66 -9.03
C ALA A 14 9.80 -38.19 -10.40
N GLN A 15 8.46 -38.19 -10.56
CA GLN A 15 7.80 -37.89 -11.83
C GLN A 15 7.90 -36.40 -12.24
N PRO A 16 7.53 -35.41 -11.40
CA PRO A 16 7.77 -33.98 -11.69
C PRO A 16 9.22 -33.66 -12.06
N LEU A 17 10.21 -34.25 -11.37
CA LEU A 17 11.62 -34.03 -11.66
C LEU A 17 12.03 -34.56 -13.05
N LEU A 18 11.41 -35.65 -13.48
CA LEU A 18 11.65 -36.25 -14.78
C LEU A 18 10.95 -35.45 -15.89
N ASP A 19 9.79 -34.88 -15.60
CA ASP A 19 9.07 -34.01 -16.53
C ASP A 19 9.77 -32.66 -16.72
N VAL A 20 10.42 -32.11 -15.69
CA VAL A 20 11.33 -30.96 -15.85
C VAL A 20 12.49 -31.28 -16.80
N ALA A 21 13.09 -32.46 -16.68
CA ALA A 21 14.21 -32.86 -17.54
C ALA A 21 13.81 -33.04 -19.02
N ARG A 22 12.49 -33.14 -19.29
CA ARG A 22 11.94 -33.20 -20.65
C ARG A 22 11.57 -31.84 -21.22
N LEU A 23 11.56 -30.78 -20.40
CA LEU A 23 11.30 -29.43 -20.88
C LEU A 23 12.46 -28.92 -21.74
N SER A 24 12.11 -28.19 -22.79
CA SER A 24 13.04 -27.60 -23.74
C SER A 24 12.57 -26.19 -24.11
N SER A 25 13.41 -25.40 -24.77
CA SER A 25 13.02 -24.07 -25.27
C SER A 25 11.90 -24.12 -26.34
N THR A 26 11.63 -25.29 -26.91
CA THR A 26 10.55 -25.53 -27.87
C THR A 26 9.27 -26.07 -27.24
N SER A 27 9.27 -26.36 -25.93
CA SER A 27 8.08 -26.83 -25.22
C SER A 27 7.00 -25.73 -25.18
N SER A 28 5.73 -26.12 -25.35
CA SER A 28 4.60 -25.19 -25.26
C SER A 28 4.43 -24.64 -23.85
N TYR A 29 3.74 -23.51 -23.74
CA TYR A 29 3.38 -22.91 -22.46
C TYR A 29 2.63 -23.88 -21.55
N ASP A 30 1.64 -24.62 -22.08
CA ASP A 30 0.85 -25.59 -21.30
C ASP A 30 1.73 -26.67 -20.65
N ASN A 31 2.79 -27.10 -21.34
CA ASN A 31 3.75 -28.07 -20.77
C ASN A 31 4.57 -27.44 -19.64
N TRP A 32 4.99 -26.18 -19.80
CA TRP A 32 5.68 -25.44 -18.74
C TRP A 32 4.77 -25.23 -17.53
N GLU A 33 3.52 -24.83 -17.74
CA GLU A 33 2.52 -24.64 -16.70
C GLU A 33 2.29 -25.94 -15.93
N GLN A 34 1.97 -27.03 -16.62
CA GLN A 34 1.70 -28.33 -16.01
C GLN A 34 2.85 -28.80 -15.10
N VAL A 35 4.09 -28.74 -15.60
CA VAL A 35 5.27 -29.17 -14.83
C VAL A 35 5.53 -28.24 -13.64
N SER A 36 5.40 -26.92 -13.83
CA SER A 36 5.58 -25.95 -12.76
C SER A 36 4.54 -26.10 -11.64
N SER A 37 3.27 -26.33 -11.99
CA SER A 37 2.20 -26.57 -11.01
C SER A 37 2.43 -27.86 -10.23
N ALA A 38 2.89 -28.92 -10.90
CA ALA A 38 3.22 -30.18 -10.23
C ALA A 38 4.40 -30.05 -9.25
N LEU A 39 5.42 -29.27 -9.60
CA LEU A 39 6.52 -28.93 -8.68
C LEU A 39 6.04 -28.10 -7.50
N PHE A 40 5.25 -27.07 -7.78
CA PHE A 40 4.71 -26.16 -6.76
C PHE A 40 3.86 -26.91 -5.72
N ALA A 41 2.99 -27.82 -6.18
CA ALA A 41 2.15 -28.65 -5.33
C ALA A 41 2.93 -29.63 -4.45
N ALA A 42 4.20 -29.92 -4.78
CA ALA A 42 5.05 -30.82 -4.01
C ALA A 42 5.87 -30.10 -2.92
N CYS A 43 5.89 -28.76 -2.91
CA CYS A 43 6.52 -27.95 -1.86
C CYS A 43 5.69 -27.95 -0.56
N THR A 44 6.32 -27.62 0.56
CA THR A 44 5.59 -27.42 1.83
C THR A 44 4.78 -26.10 1.79
N PRO A 45 3.74 -25.94 2.64
CA PRO A 45 2.98 -24.69 2.71
C PRO A 45 3.85 -23.45 2.96
N GLU A 46 4.88 -23.57 3.79
CA GLU A 46 5.81 -22.46 4.09
C GLU A 46 6.66 -22.09 2.87
N GLU A 47 7.11 -23.09 2.11
CA GLU A 47 7.86 -22.89 0.86
C GLU A 47 6.97 -22.27 -0.23
N GLN A 48 5.73 -22.73 -0.34
CA GLN A 48 4.73 -22.20 -1.29
C GLN A 48 4.50 -20.71 -1.07
N ILE A 49 4.25 -20.26 0.17
CA ILE A 49 4.03 -18.84 0.48
C ILE A 49 5.23 -17.98 0.06
N LYS A 50 6.44 -18.43 0.37
CA LYS A 50 7.67 -17.72 0.00
C LYS A 50 7.87 -17.66 -1.52
N LEU A 51 7.57 -18.78 -2.20
CA LEU A 51 7.73 -18.91 -3.65
C LEU A 51 6.69 -18.05 -4.38
N GLU A 52 5.43 -18.06 -3.95
CA GLU A 52 4.38 -17.18 -4.48
C GLU A 52 4.77 -15.72 -4.37
N GLY A 53 5.26 -15.28 -3.21
CA GLY A 53 5.72 -13.90 -3.04
C GLY A 53 6.82 -13.52 -4.02
N THR A 54 7.81 -14.41 -4.17
CA THR A 54 8.93 -14.20 -5.11
C THR A 54 8.45 -14.17 -6.57
N ILE A 55 7.56 -15.09 -6.96
CA ILE A 55 7.01 -15.14 -8.32
C ILE A 55 6.18 -13.90 -8.62
N ASN A 56 5.35 -13.45 -7.67
CA ASN A 56 4.54 -12.24 -7.81
C ASN A 56 5.41 -11.01 -8.05
N GLU A 57 6.52 -10.87 -7.32
CA GLU A 57 7.47 -9.78 -7.51
C GLU A 57 8.15 -9.84 -8.89
N ARG A 58 8.57 -11.03 -9.34
CA ARG A 58 9.15 -11.21 -10.68
C ARG A 58 8.15 -10.91 -11.79
N TRP A 59 6.90 -11.32 -11.61
CA TRP A 59 5.84 -11.06 -12.57
C TRP A 59 5.53 -9.57 -12.67
N ARG A 60 5.44 -8.91 -11.53
CA ARG A 60 5.31 -7.45 -11.44
C ARG A 60 6.46 -6.74 -12.15
N ASP A 61 7.70 -7.14 -11.89
CA ASP A 61 8.88 -6.53 -12.53
C ASP A 61 8.85 -6.72 -14.05
N ALA A 62 8.50 -7.91 -14.55
CA ALA A 62 8.35 -8.18 -15.97
C ALA A 62 7.23 -7.32 -16.62
N LEU A 63 6.11 -7.13 -15.92
CA LEU A 63 5.04 -6.24 -16.38
C LEU A 63 5.48 -4.78 -16.41
N ILE A 64 6.24 -4.32 -15.41
CA ILE A 64 6.80 -2.96 -15.39
C ILE A 64 7.74 -2.76 -16.58
N GLU A 65 8.63 -3.71 -16.85
CA GLU A 65 9.52 -3.65 -18.02
C GLU A 65 8.74 -3.60 -19.33
N TYR A 66 7.68 -4.41 -19.47
CA TYR A 66 6.79 -4.35 -20.63
C TYR A 66 6.10 -2.99 -20.76
N LEU A 67 5.55 -2.47 -19.67
CA LEU A 67 4.88 -1.16 -19.66
C LEU A 67 5.84 -0.06 -20.09
N MET A 68 7.05 -0.06 -19.53
CA MET A 68 8.07 0.94 -19.86
C MET A 68 8.63 0.82 -21.28
N GLY A 69 8.86 -0.41 -21.75
CA GLY A 69 9.53 -0.66 -23.02
C GLY A 69 8.61 -0.71 -24.24
N GLN A 70 7.32 -1.02 -24.06
CA GLN A 70 6.38 -1.25 -25.16
C GLN A 70 5.15 -0.34 -25.08
N TRP A 71 4.51 -0.27 -23.91
CA TRP A 71 3.25 0.46 -23.78
C TRP A 71 3.43 1.99 -23.75
N LEU A 72 4.34 2.50 -22.91
CA LEU A 72 4.61 3.95 -22.83
C LEU A 72 5.05 4.54 -24.18
N PRO A 73 5.96 3.92 -24.96
CA PRO A 73 6.34 4.44 -26.27
C PRO A 73 5.23 4.36 -27.33
N SER A 74 4.15 3.62 -27.07
CA SER A 74 3.03 3.47 -28.01
C SER A 74 1.99 4.59 -27.90
N ASP A 75 2.05 5.43 -26.87
CA ASP A 75 1.12 6.55 -26.66
C ASP A 75 1.88 7.85 -26.37
N ASP A 76 1.87 8.78 -27.32
CA ASP A 76 2.52 10.08 -27.21
C ASP A 76 2.06 10.90 -25.99
N LYS A 77 0.85 10.64 -25.46
CA LYS A 77 0.36 11.34 -24.25
C LYS A 77 1.08 10.92 -22.98
N LEU A 78 1.80 9.80 -23.01
CA LEU A 78 2.50 9.23 -21.88
C LEU A 78 4.02 9.51 -21.94
N SER A 79 4.47 10.34 -22.89
CA SER A 79 5.88 10.67 -23.10
C SER A 79 6.60 11.21 -21.85
N ASP A 80 5.85 11.81 -20.93
CA ASP A 80 6.37 12.40 -19.71
C ASP A 80 6.70 11.34 -18.63
N ILE A 81 6.22 10.11 -18.78
CA ILE A 81 6.47 9.00 -17.85
C ILE A 81 7.75 8.28 -18.27
N THR A 82 8.87 8.66 -17.65
CA THR A 82 10.19 8.11 -17.99
C THR A 82 10.78 7.20 -16.91
N THR A 83 10.18 7.16 -15.72
CA THR A 83 10.68 6.42 -14.56
C THR A 83 9.62 5.52 -13.94
N ILE A 84 10.04 4.49 -13.20
CA ILE A 84 9.13 3.63 -12.42
C ILE A 84 8.34 4.44 -11.39
N GLU A 85 8.95 5.49 -10.82
CA GLU A 85 8.27 6.39 -9.90
C GLU A 85 7.16 7.18 -10.61
N ALA A 86 7.42 7.70 -11.81
CA ALA A 86 6.40 8.37 -12.63
C ALA A 86 5.27 7.40 -13.01
N LEU A 87 5.59 6.14 -13.30
CA LEU A 87 4.60 5.09 -13.59
C LEU A 87 3.75 4.76 -12.35
N SER A 88 4.39 4.67 -11.18
CA SER A 88 3.71 4.46 -9.89
C SER A 88 2.78 5.63 -9.55
N ASN A 89 3.24 6.85 -9.83
CA ASN A 89 2.45 8.07 -9.70
C ASN A 89 1.24 8.08 -10.65
N TYR A 90 1.42 7.63 -11.89
CA TYR A 90 0.34 7.53 -12.87
C TYR A 90 -0.74 6.53 -12.46
N PHE A 91 -0.35 5.34 -11.99
CA PHE A 91 -1.30 4.33 -11.52
C PHE A 91 -1.82 4.54 -10.09
N LEU A 92 -1.31 5.57 -9.39
CA LEU A 92 -1.61 5.83 -7.98
C LEU A 92 -1.36 4.62 -7.07
N THR A 93 -0.39 3.79 -7.43
CA THR A 93 0.00 2.59 -6.69
C THR A 93 1.50 2.52 -6.59
N ASP A 94 2.00 1.99 -5.48
CA ASP A 94 3.42 1.70 -5.37
C ASP A 94 3.72 0.36 -6.07
N LEU A 95 4.46 0.44 -7.18
CA LEU A 95 4.82 -0.71 -8.01
C LEU A 95 6.05 -1.46 -7.48
N GLN A 96 6.68 -1.02 -6.39
CA GLN A 96 7.89 -1.65 -5.85
C GLN A 96 7.66 -2.27 -4.47
N VAL A 97 6.41 -2.39 -4.03
CA VAL A 97 6.04 -3.00 -2.74
C VAL A 97 6.33 -4.50 -2.73
N ALA A 98 7.07 -4.96 -1.71
CA ALA A 98 7.34 -6.37 -1.48
C ALA A 98 6.05 -7.14 -1.13
N SER A 99 5.99 -8.42 -1.51
CA SER A 99 4.80 -9.26 -1.32
C SER A 99 4.41 -9.50 0.15
N GLU A 100 5.31 -9.19 1.10
CA GLU A 100 5.06 -9.33 2.53
C GLU A 100 4.14 -8.23 3.12
N VAL A 101 3.95 -7.13 2.38
CA VAL A 101 3.12 -6.01 2.85
C VAL A 101 1.65 -6.31 2.55
N SER A 102 0.89 -6.64 3.60
CA SER A 102 -0.57 -6.76 3.50
C SER A 102 -1.25 -5.42 3.83
N THR A 103 -2.13 -4.97 2.95
CA THR A 103 -2.98 -3.79 3.18
C THR A 103 -4.42 -4.11 2.81
N SER A 104 -5.37 -3.53 3.55
CA SER A 104 -6.78 -3.67 3.17
C SER A 104 -7.05 -2.87 1.89
N ARG A 105 -7.99 -3.34 1.06
CA ARG A 105 -8.40 -2.64 -0.16
C ARG A 105 -8.84 -1.19 0.10
N VAL A 106 -9.51 -0.95 1.22
CA VAL A 106 -9.95 0.39 1.62
C VAL A 106 -8.76 1.28 2.00
N ALA A 107 -7.82 0.76 2.80
CA ALA A 107 -6.61 1.49 3.17
C ALA A 107 -5.74 1.84 1.95
N PHE A 108 -5.59 0.88 1.02
CA PHE A 108 -4.94 1.10 -0.27
C PHE A 108 -5.60 2.25 -1.04
N THR A 109 -6.93 2.20 -1.21
CA THR A 109 -7.69 3.22 -1.95
C THR A 109 -7.54 4.62 -1.32
N ILE A 110 -7.58 4.69 0.02
CA ILE A 110 -7.35 5.94 0.76
C ILE A 110 -5.94 6.46 0.51
N ALA A 111 -4.92 5.61 0.60
CA ALA A 111 -3.53 5.98 0.38
C ALA A 111 -3.28 6.46 -1.07
N SER A 112 -3.83 5.78 -2.07
CA SER A 112 -3.79 6.18 -3.48
C SER A 112 -4.38 7.58 -3.69
N LEU A 113 -5.55 7.83 -3.10
CA LEU A 113 -6.21 9.14 -3.21
C LEU A 113 -5.45 10.23 -2.45
N GLN A 114 -4.92 9.94 -1.26
CA GLN A 114 -4.09 10.88 -0.51
C GLN A 114 -2.83 11.27 -1.29
N ARG A 115 -2.17 10.30 -1.94
CA ARG A 115 -1.01 10.56 -2.81
C ARG A 115 -1.37 11.46 -3.98
N TYR A 116 -2.49 11.20 -4.66
CA TYR A 116 -2.98 12.04 -5.75
C TYR A 116 -3.24 13.48 -5.27
N LEU A 117 -4.01 13.64 -4.19
CA LEU A 117 -4.33 14.95 -3.66
C LEU A 117 -3.07 15.70 -3.22
N PHE A 118 -2.13 15.03 -2.54
CA PHE A 118 -0.85 15.64 -2.20
C PHE A 118 -0.12 16.19 -3.44
N ARG A 119 0.01 15.38 -4.50
CA ARG A 119 0.64 15.82 -5.76
C ARG A 119 -0.09 16.99 -6.41
N LEU A 120 -1.42 16.98 -6.38
CA LEU A 120 -2.26 18.07 -6.88
C LEU A 120 -2.03 19.38 -6.12
N PHE A 121 -2.10 19.35 -4.78
CA PHE A 121 -1.89 20.52 -3.92
C PHE A 121 -0.43 21.03 -3.97
N SER A 122 0.52 20.17 -4.29
CA SER A 122 1.93 20.54 -4.51
C SER A 122 2.24 21.00 -5.94
N HIS A 123 1.25 21.11 -6.83
CA HIS A 123 1.43 21.49 -8.24
C HIS A 123 2.39 20.55 -9.02
N LEU A 124 2.45 19.28 -8.60
CA LEU A 124 3.26 18.23 -9.24
C LEU A 124 2.49 17.45 -10.32
N GLU A 125 1.20 17.75 -10.52
CA GLU A 125 0.39 17.22 -11.61
C GLU A 125 0.43 18.18 -12.81
N ILE A 126 0.95 17.70 -13.94
CA ILE A 126 1.00 18.45 -15.19
C ILE A 126 -0.43 18.69 -15.70
N GLY A 127 -0.71 19.90 -16.21
CA GLY A 127 -2.04 20.29 -16.71
C GLY A 127 -2.92 21.00 -15.68
N TYR A 128 -2.55 21.00 -14.39
CA TYR A 128 -3.30 21.69 -13.32
C TYR A 128 -2.67 23.01 -12.87
N GLY A 129 -1.49 23.39 -13.39
CA GLY A 129 -0.78 24.62 -13.00
C GLY A 129 -1.54 25.94 -13.24
N VAL A 130 -2.64 25.91 -14.00
CA VAL A 130 -3.49 27.09 -14.27
C VAL A 130 -4.62 27.25 -13.24
N GLN A 131 -5.00 26.19 -12.53
CA GLN A 131 -6.00 26.28 -11.47
C GLN A 131 -5.33 26.61 -10.13
N THR A 132 -5.34 27.89 -9.77
CA THR A 132 -4.91 28.33 -8.44
C THR A 132 -5.85 27.77 -7.38
N ILE A 133 -5.35 26.80 -6.61
CA ILE A 133 -5.95 26.40 -5.34
C ILE A 133 -5.62 27.51 -4.33
N SER A 134 -6.63 28.04 -3.63
CA SER A 134 -6.41 29.12 -2.66
C SER A 134 -5.54 28.67 -1.48
N ASP A 135 -4.75 29.59 -0.93
CA ASP A 135 -3.89 29.35 0.24
C ASP A 135 -4.68 28.78 1.42
N GLU A 136 -5.92 29.27 1.64
CA GLU A 136 -6.83 28.77 2.67
C GLU A 136 -7.15 27.28 2.47
N ARG A 137 -7.37 26.84 1.23
CA ARG A 137 -7.64 25.42 0.93
C ARG A 137 -6.39 24.56 1.13
N ILE A 138 -5.22 25.06 0.78
CA ILE A 138 -3.93 24.37 1.02
C ILE A 138 -3.72 24.20 2.52
N GLU A 139 -3.92 25.26 3.30
CA GLU A 139 -3.78 25.22 4.76
C GLU A 139 -4.78 24.27 5.41
N HIS A 140 -6.04 24.32 4.99
CA HIS A 140 -7.07 23.40 5.46
C HIS A 140 -6.75 21.93 5.14
N TRP A 141 -6.26 21.65 3.93
CA TRP A 141 -5.81 20.31 3.53
C TRP A 141 -4.68 19.82 4.45
N ASN A 142 -3.62 20.61 4.59
CA ASN A 142 -2.45 20.25 5.39
C ASN A 142 -2.81 19.99 6.85
N ARG A 143 -3.68 20.81 7.43
CA ARG A 143 -4.07 20.72 8.85
C ARG A 143 -5.06 19.60 9.15
N ASN A 144 -6.05 19.38 8.27
CA ASN A 144 -7.23 18.57 8.63
C ASN A 144 -7.42 17.30 7.79
N LEU A 145 -6.99 17.30 6.52
CA LEU A 145 -7.42 16.28 5.54
C LEU A 145 -6.27 15.42 5.01
N SER A 146 -5.03 15.89 5.12
CA SER A 146 -3.81 15.26 4.59
C SER A 146 -3.52 13.88 5.19
N GLN A 147 -4.03 13.59 6.39
CA GLN A 147 -3.86 12.31 7.07
C GLN A 147 -5.20 11.81 7.62
N TYR A 148 -5.41 10.50 7.54
CA TYR A 148 -6.67 9.89 7.99
C TYR A 148 -6.93 10.14 9.50
N ALA A 149 -5.88 10.10 10.32
CA ALA A 149 -6.00 10.36 11.76
C ALA A 149 -6.47 11.81 12.06
N HIS A 150 -5.91 12.80 11.35
CA HIS A 150 -6.34 14.20 11.48
C HIS A 150 -7.79 14.39 11.00
N TRP A 151 -8.15 13.77 9.86
CA TRP A 151 -9.52 13.81 9.36
C TRP A 151 -10.50 13.19 10.36
N GLN A 152 -10.16 12.03 10.93
CA GLN A 152 -10.99 11.35 11.91
C GLN A 152 -11.15 12.18 13.20
N ALA A 153 -10.08 12.82 13.67
CA ALA A 153 -10.12 13.69 14.85
C ALA A 153 -11.00 14.93 14.60
N TRP A 154 -10.85 15.57 13.43
CA TRP A 154 -11.67 16.70 13.03
C TRP A 154 -13.16 16.33 12.87
N GLN A 155 -13.46 15.18 12.26
CA GLN A 155 -14.83 14.66 12.15
C GLN A 155 -15.44 14.38 13.52
N LYS A 156 -14.68 13.78 14.45
CA LYS A 156 -15.14 13.56 15.83
C LYS A 156 -15.42 14.87 16.55
N GLN A 157 -14.59 15.90 16.38
CA GLN A 157 -14.81 17.22 16.96
C GLN A 157 -16.09 17.87 16.41
N LYS A 158 -16.30 17.80 15.09
CA LYS A 158 -17.48 18.36 14.43
C LYS A 158 -18.78 17.67 14.88
N ASN A 159 -18.76 16.35 15.01
CA ASN A 159 -19.93 15.56 15.38
C ASN A 159 -20.19 15.56 16.88
N PHE A 160 -19.15 15.71 17.70
CA PHE A 160 -19.23 15.67 19.16
C PHE A 160 -18.35 16.74 19.82
N PRO A 161 -18.75 18.02 19.78
CA PRO A 161 -17.95 19.12 20.31
C PRO A 161 -17.67 19.03 21.82
N GLY A 162 -18.45 18.25 22.59
CA GLY A 162 -18.30 18.10 24.05
C GLY A 162 -17.26 17.07 24.53
N LEU A 163 -16.72 16.22 23.64
CA LEU A 163 -15.90 15.06 24.03
C LEU A 163 -14.45 15.40 24.44
N GLN A 164 -13.96 16.61 24.13
CA GLN A 164 -12.65 17.08 24.63
C GLN A 164 -12.73 17.71 26.02
N PHE A 165 -13.88 18.25 26.44
CA PHE A 165 -14.02 18.94 27.72
C PHE A 165 -13.91 17.99 28.93
N SER A 166 -14.20 16.69 28.76
CA SER A 166 -14.11 15.72 29.85
C SER A 166 -12.70 15.17 30.09
N ARG A 167 -11.71 15.44 29.22
CA ARG A 167 -10.34 14.92 29.36
C ARG A 167 -9.36 15.94 29.98
N LEU A 168 -9.80 17.18 30.22
CA LEU A 168 -8.95 18.27 30.74
C LEU A 168 -9.32 18.75 32.16
N LEU A 169 -10.32 18.15 32.81
CA LEU A 169 -10.56 18.42 34.23
C LEU A 169 -9.73 17.45 35.07
N PRO A 170 -8.75 17.91 35.86
CA PRO A 170 -8.26 17.08 36.95
C PRO A 170 -9.40 16.85 37.93
N GLU A 171 -9.67 15.59 38.26
CA GLU A 171 -10.48 15.17 39.41
C GLU A 171 -9.83 15.73 40.69
N GLY A 172 -10.11 16.99 41.00
CA GLY A 172 -9.72 17.68 42.21
C GLY A 172 -10.98 18.15 42.94
N PRO A 173 -10.99 18.12 44.28
CA PRO A 173 -12.22 18.29 45.04
C PRO A 173 -12.79 19.70 44.86
N VAL A 174 -14.10 19.77 44.64
CA VAL A 174 -14.87 21.03 44.56
C VAL A 174 -14.69 21.80 45.87
N PRO A 175 -14.19 23.06 45.86
CA PRO A 175 -14.07 23.84 47.09
C PRO A 175 -15.46 24.23 47.58
N LEU A 176 -15.74 23.96 48.87
CA LEU A 176 -16.96 24.46 49.53
C LEU A 176 -16.92 25.99 49.60
N PRO A 177 -18.08 26.68 49.47
CA PRO A 177 -18.14 28.13 49.48
C PRO A 177 -17.70 28.69 50.84
N ALA A 178 -16.79 29.66 50.82
CA ALA A 178 -16.27 30.34 52.00
C ALA A 178 -17.41 31.06 52.74
N GLN A 179 -17.58 30.73 54.02
CA GLN A 179 -18.45 31.50 54.91
C GLN A 179 -17.83 32.88 55.13
N THR A 180 -18.52 33.92 54.70
CA THR A 180 -18.16 35.32 54.98
C THR A 180 -18.38 35.60 56.47
N LEU A 181 -17.30 35.65 57.24
CA LEU A 181 -17.32 36.22 58.59
C LEU A 181 -17.34 37.76 58.47
N ASP A 182 -18.52 38.31 58.75
CA ASP A 182 -18.78 39.72 58.98
C ASP A 182 -18.00 40.20 60.22
N THR A 183 -17.13 41.20 60.04
CA THR A 183 -16.57 41.98 61.15
C THR A 183 -16.82 43.47 60.92
N ARG A 184 -18.08 43.88 61.07
CA ARG A 184 -18.41 45.25 61.47
C ARG A 184 -18.09 45.50 62.95
N GLY A 185 -17.08 46.34 63.18
CA GLY A 185 -17.08 47.39 64.21
C GLY A 185 -16.74 46.99 65.65
N ARG A 186 -15.58 47.43 66.15
CA ARG A 186 -15.44 48.71 66.88
C ARG A 186 -13.98 49.02 67.17
#